data_AF-U9W3I4-F1
#
_entry.id   AF-U9W3I4-F1
#
_cell.length_a   1.000
_cell.length_b   1.000
_cell.length_c   1.000
_cell.angle_alpha   90.00
_cell.angle_beta   90.00
_cell.angle_gamma   90.00
#
_symmetry.space_group_name_H-M   'P 1'
#
loop_
_entity.id
_entity.type
_entity.pdbx_description
1 polymer ?
#
loop_
_entity_poly.entity_id
_entity_poly.type
_entity_poly.pdbx_seq_one_letter_code
_entity_poly.pdbx_strand_id
1 'polypeptide(L)' 'MLNTILEEEFQGVYALKVIDVLQNPQLAEEDKILATPTLAKILPPPVRKIIGDLSDRERVLIGLDLLYDELREDD' A
#
# COMPACT_ATOMS: atom_id res chain seq x y z
N MET A 1 -5.61 11.90 -2.99
CA MET A 1 -5.97 11.43 -1.63
C MET A 1 -4.91 10.47 -1.10
N LEU A 2 -4.62 9.34 -1.76
CA LEU A 2 -3.55 8.42 -1.32
C LEU A 2 -2.18 9.10 -1.17
N ASN A 3 -1.71 9.88 -2.17
CA ASN A 3 -0.42 10.58 -2.07
C ASN A 3 -0.34 11.50 -0.85
N THR A 4 -1.40 12.27 -0.57
CA THR A 4 -1.46 13.17 0.57
C THR A 4 -1.34 12.41 1.90
N ILE A 5 -2.05 11.29 2.04
CA ILE A 5 -1.97 10.44 3.24
C ILE A 5 -0.55 9.89 3.42
N LEU A 6 0.08 9.42 2.35
CA LEU A 6 1.43 8.88 2.43
C LEU A 6 2.47 9.97 2.72
N GLU A 7 2.31 11.16 2.14
CA GLU A 7 3.19 12.31 2.40
C GLU A 7 3.05 12.83 3.82
N GLU A 8 1.83 12.86 4.39
CA GLU A 8 1.59 13.36 5.75
C GLU A 8 2.01 12.36 6.84
N GLU A 9 1.77 11.07 6.63
CA GLU A 9 1.94 10.05 7.68
C GLU A 9 3.23 9.24 7.55
N PHE A 10 3.77 9.08 6.34
CA PHE A 10 4.92 8.20 6.08
C PHE A 10 6.13 8.96 5.52
N GLN A 11 6.18 10.28 5.69
CA GLN A 11 7.21 11.12 5.08
C GLN A 11 8.63 10.57 5.34
N GLY A 12 9.31 10.11 4.29
CA GLY A 12 10.67 9.57 4.36
C GLY A 12 10.80 8.06 4.62
N VAL A 13 9.71 7.33 4.86
CA VAL A 13 9.72 5.88 5.15
C VAL A 13 8.90 5.03 4.18
N TYR A 14 8.32 5.61 3.12
CA TYR A 14 7.65 4.85 2.05
C TYR A 14 8.30 5.03 0.68
N ALA A 15 8.15 4.01 -0.17
CA ALA A 15 8.40 4.08 -1.59
C ALA A 15 7.13 3.66 -2.33
N LEU A 16 6.51 4.59 -3.06
CA LEU A 16 5.32 4.31 -3.86
C LEU A 16 5.71 4.04 -5.31
N LYS A 17 5.32 2.88 -5.84
CA LYS A 17 5.46 2.52 -7.25
C LYS A 17 4.07 2.30 -7.85
N VAL A 18 3.70 3.16 -8.80
CA VAL A 18 2.45 3.01 -9.56
C VAL A 18 2.75 2.19 -10.81
N ILE A 19 2.04 1.09 -10.98
CA ILE A 19 2.16 0.21 -12.14
C ILE A 19 0.85 0.27 -12.92
N ASP A 20 0.93 0.70 -14.17
CA ASP A 20 -0.19 0.61 -15.09
C ASP A 20 -0.25 -0.81 -15.69
N VAL A 21 -1.32 -1.54 -15.34
CA VAL A 21 -1.57 -2.90 -15.81
C VAL A 21 -1.87 -2.96 -17.31
N LEU A 22 -2.34 -1.87 -17.92
CA LEU A 22 -2.56 -1.79 -19.36
C LEU A 22 -1.25 -1.70 -20.12
N GLN A 23 -0.24 -1.05 -19.52
CA GLN A 23 1.10 -0.95 -20.10
C GLN A 23 1.96 -2.19 -19.78
N ASN A 24 1.82 -2.75 -18.59
CA ASN A 24 2.62 -3.88 -18.11
C ASN A 24 1.73 -5.01 -17.54
N PRO A 25 0.96 -5.71 -18.39
CA PRO A 25 0.07 -6.78 -17.94
C PRO A 25 0.81 -7.97 -17.32
N GLN A 26 2.06 -8.21 -17.72
CA GLN A 26 2.90 -9.30 -17.17
C GLN A 26 3.14 -9.16 -15.67
N LEU A 27 3.38 -7.93 -15.18
CA LEU A 27 3.57 -7.67 -13.75
C LEU A 27 2.28 -7.95 -12.96
N ALA A 28 1.12 -7.61 -13.53
CA ALA A 28 -0.17 -7.91 -12.92
C ALA A 28 -0.41 -9.42 -12.81
N GLU A 29 0.01 -10.20 -13.82
CA GLU A 29 -0.11 -11.64 -13.83
C GLU A 29 0.85 -12.31 -12.82
N GLU A 30 2.11 -11.87 -12.77
CA GLU A 30 3.12 -12.32 -11.78
C GLU A 30 2.64 -12.07 -10.34
N ASP A 31 2.08 -10.88 -10.06
CA ASP A 31 1.53 -10.53 -8.76
C ASP A 31 0.10 -11.05 -8.51
N LYS A 32 -0.47 -11.79 -9.47
CA LYS A 32 -1.85 -12.34 -9.44
C LYS A 32 -2.90 -11.27 -9.12
N ILE A 33 -2.78 -10.10 -9.73
CA ILE A 33 -3.71 -8.99 -9.61
C ILE A 33 -4.98 -9.33 -10.40
N LEU A 34 -6.04 -9.74 -9.70
CA LEU A 34 -7.33 -10.11 -10.29
C LEU A 34 -8.26 -8.90 -10.49
N ALA A 35 -8.02 -7.82 -9.77
CA ALA A 35 -8.87 -6.64 -9.75
C ALA A 35 -8.04 -5.36 -9.70
N THR A 36 -8.53 -4.31 -10.35
CA THR A 36 -7.97 -2.96 -10.24
C THR A 36 -9.01 -2.02 -9.63
N PRO A 37 -8.62 -1.08 -8.76
CA PRO A 37 -7.26 -0.81 -8.25
C PRO A 37 -6.84 -1.80 -7.14
N THR A 38 -5.55 -2.18 -7.12
CA THR A 38 -4.94 -2.98 -6.05
C THR A 38 -3.70 -2.27 -5.51
N LEU A 39 -3.58 -2.22 -4.19
CA LEU A 39 -2.41 -1.70 -3.47
C LEU A 39 -1.74 -2.82 -2.70
N ALA A 40 -0.42 -2.97 -2.85
CA ALA A 40 0.35 -4.00 -2.18
C ALA A 40 1.48 -3.38 -1.33
N LYS A 41 1.52 -3.69 -0.02
CA LYS A 41 2.69 -3.46 0.83
C LYS A 41 3.64 -4.63 0.63
N ILE A 42 4.79 -4.38 0.02
CA ILE A 42 5.84 -5.40 -0.16
C ILE A 42 6.77 -5.46 1.05
N LEU A 43 7.04 -4.31 1.68
CA LEU A 43 7.96 -4.17 2.80
C LEU A 43 7.38 -3.24 3.88
N PRO A 44 7.70 -3.46 5.16
CA PRO A 44 8.34 -4.67 5.70
C PRO A 44 7.40 -5.89 5.59
N PRO A 45 7.93 -7.13 5.51
CA PRO A 45 7.10 -8.33 5.51
C PRO A 45 6.24 -8.43 6.79
N PRO A 46 5.03 -9.03 6.73
CA PRO A 46 4.46 -9.79 5.62
C PRO A 46 3.84 -8.92 4.52
N VAL A 47 3.86 -9.43 3.29
CA VAL A 47 3.24 -8.76 2.13
C VAL A 47 1.73 -8.71 2.33
N ARG A 48 1.14 -7.51 2.25
CA ARG A 48 -0.32 -7.32 2.34
C ARG A 48 -0.85 -6.67 1.08
N LYS A 49 -2.03 -7.09 0.64
CA LYS A 49 -2.71 -6.57 -0.57
C LYS A 49 -4.11 -6.10 -0.21
N ILE A 50 -4.50 -4.93 -0.70
CA ILE A 50 -5.84 -4.35 -0.58
C ILE A 50 -6.37 -4.13 -1.99
N ILE A 51 -7.63 -4.49 -2.20
CA ILE A 51 -8.35 -4.23 -3.45
C ILE A 51 -9.42 -3.17 -3.15
N GLY A 52 -9.49 -2.12 -3.96
CA GLY A 52 -10.50 -1.07 -3.80
C GLY A 52 -10.03 0.31 -4.22
N ASP A 53 -10.91 1.30 -4.08
CA ASP A 53 -10.74 2.69 -4.52
C ASP A 53 -9.76 3.52 -3.69
N LEU A 54 -9.13 2.92 -2.65
CA LEU A 54 -8.17 3.56 -1.75
C LEU A 54 -8.63 4.91 -1.18
N SER A 55 -9.95 5.15 -1.18
CA SER A 55 -10.54 6.43 -0.78
C SER A 55 -10.68 6.54 0.73
N ASP A 56 -10.70 5.41 1.41
CA ASP A 56 -10.84 5.29 2.86
C ASP A 56 -9.46 5.09 3.53
N ARG A 57 -8.98 6.16 4.17
CA ARG A 57 -7.69 6.19 4.89
C ARG A 57 -7.58 5.07 5.93
N GLU A 58 -8.63 4.85 6.71
CA GLU A 58 -8.61 3.91 7.82
C GLU A 58 -8.49 2.47 7.29
N ARG A 59 -9.23 2.15 6.22
CA ARG A 59 -9.12 0.85 5.56
C ARG A 59 -7.77 0.61 4.92
N VAL A 60 -7.15 1.64 4.33
CA VAL A 60 -5.80 1.52 3.75
C VAL A 60 -4.78 1.23 4.86
N LEU A 61 -4.81 1.98 5.97
CA LEU A 61 -3.90 1.78 7.09
C LEU A 61 -4.04 0.40 7.74
N ILE A 62 -5.28 -0.03 8.02
CA ILE A 62 -5.56 -1.35 8.61
C ILE A 62 -5.15 -2.47 7.65
N GLY A 63 -5.54 -2.36 6.38
CA GLY A 63 -5.26 -3.40 5.39
C GLY A 63 -3.77 -3.55 5.06
N LEU A 64 -2.99 -2.46 5.14
CA LEU A 64 -1.54 -2.49 4.94
C LEU A 64 -0.78 -2.80 6.24
N ASP A 65 -1.46 -2.93 7.38
CA ASP A 65 -0.85 -3.11 8.71
C ASP A 65 0.09 -1.97 9.11
N LEU A 66 -0.18 -0.76 8.64
CA LEU A 66 0.71 0.37 8.91
C LEU A 66 0.51 0.94 10.33
N LEU A 67 -0.45 0.41 11.09
CA LEU A 67 -0.73 0.79 12.47
C LEU A 67 0.22 0.18 13.51
N TYR A 68 1.33 -0.47 13.12
CA TYR A 68 2.06 -1.37 14.04
C TYR A 68 3.50 -0.98 14.42
N ASP A 69 3.93 0.27 14.33
CA ASP A 69 5.24 0.63 14.93
C ASP A 69 5.39 2.02 15.59
N GLU A 70 4.40 2.91 15.53
CA GLU A 70 4.47 4.19 16.30
C GLU A 70 4.00 4.07 17.77
N LEU A 71 3.85 2.85 18.30
CA LEU A 71 3.59 2.60 19.73
C LEU A 71 4.68 1.73 20.39
N ARG A 72 5.85 1.59 19.76
CA ARG A 72 7.04 0.95 20.33
C ARG A 72 8.28 1.83 20.23
N GLU A 73 8.11 3.12 20.49
CA GLU A 73 9.17 3.92 21.11
C GLU A 73 8.55 4.64 22.30
N ASP A 74 8.55 3.97 23.45
CA ASP A 74 8.75 4.58 24.77
C ASP A 74 9.31 3.45 25.66
N ASP A 75 10.60 3.58 25.97
CA ASP A 75 11.34 2.82 27.00
C ASP A 75 10.68 2.93 28.40
#